data_AF-A0A0F8W7L5-F1
#
_entry.id   AF-A0A0F8W7L5-F1
#
_cell.length_a   1.000
_cell.length_b   1.000
_cell.length_c   1.000
_cell.angle_alpha   90.00
_cell.angle_beta   90.00
_cell.angle_gamma   90.00
#
_symmetry.space_group_name_H-M   'P 1'
#
loop_
_entity.id
_entity.type
_entity.pdbx_description
1 polymer ?
#
loop_
_entity_poly.entity_id
_entity_poly.type
_entity_poly.pdbx_seq_one_letter_code
_entity_poly.pdbx_strand_id
1 'polypeptide(L)'
;MEKLYRPDPLDSMAEFRYYAINLPRTLKMVKLLILSDLHLGNPSCSLKHFRQVIQYVLSDPEIYVMFNGDLAECVTKNSKGDIYEQWGSPQKQRNYIIKMLEPIADSILGFTSGNHEDRIYDLAGIDITEDIAKEFNAPYRSEGMMLK
;
A
#
# COMPACT_ATOMS: atom_id res chain seq x y z
N MET A 1 -4.39 -1.90 -16.32
CA MET A 1 -5.69 -1.44 -15.77
C MET A 1 -5.70 0.09 -15.75
N GLU A 2 -6.81 0.76 -16.09
CA GLU A 2 -6.85 2.23 -16.08
C GLU A 2 -7.33 2.73 -14.71
N LYS A 3 -6.46 3.48 -14.02
CA LYS A 3 -6.71 4.04 -12.68
C LYS A 3 -6.92 5.54 -12.83
N LEU A 4 -8.10 6.03 -12.50
CA LEU A 4 -8.51 7.40 -12.76
C LEU A 4 -8.94 8.10 -11.47
N TYR A 5 -8.51 9.35 -11.34
CA TYR A 5 -9.16 10.29 -10.46
C TYR A 5 -10.50 10.71 -11.08
N ARG A 6 -11.59 10.67 -10.30
CA ARG A 6 -12.89 11.18 -10.74
C ARG A 6 -13.51 12.01 -9.61
N PRO A 7 -13.75 13.31 -9.82
CA PRO A 7 -14.48 14.13 -8.85
C PRO A 7 -15.98 13.77 -8.85
N ASP A 8 -16.68 14.05 -7.74
CA ASP A 8 -18.13 13.80 -7.60
C ASP A 8 -18.95 14.52 -8.69
N PRO A 9 -19.73 13.78 -9.50
CA PRO A 9 -20.58 14.39 -10.53
C PRO A 9 -21.82 15.08 -9.97
N LEU A 10 -22.13 14.93 -8.67
CA LEU A 10 -23.28 15.53 -7.99
C LEU A 10 -22.78 16.45 -6.87
N ASP A 11 -22.72 17.75 -7.18
CA ASP A 11 -22.85 18.90 -6.28
C ASP A 11 -21.65 19.88 -6.26
N SER A 12 -22.02 21.15 -6.29
CA SER A 12 -21.18 22.33 -6.48
C SER A 12 -20.39 22.76 -5.24
N MET A 13 -20.41 21.97 -4.15
CA MET A 13 -19.77 22.30 -2.87
C MET A 13 -19.25 21.07 -2.06
N ALA A 14 -19.19 19.84 -2.60
CA ALA A 14 -18.77 18.66 -1.82
C ALA A 14 -17.36 18.15 -2.15
N GLU A 15 -16.54 18.04 -1.09
CA GLU A 15 -15.08 17.82 -1.00
C GLU A 15 -14.58 16.39 -1.24
N PHE A 16 -15.43 15.44 -1.63
CA PHE A 16 -15.04 14.02 -1.62
C PHE A 16 -14.22 13.60 -2.85
N ARG A 17 -12.96 13.21 -2.60
CA ARG A 17 -12.10 12.57 -3.61
C ARG A 17 -12.33 11.06 -3.59
N TYR A 18 -12.80 10.50 -4.70
CA TYR A 18 -12.82 9.06 -4.91
C TYR A 18 -11.92 8.67 -6.08
N TYR A 19 -11.48 7.43 -6.05
CA TYR A 19 -10.64 6.84 -7.06
C TYR A 19 -11.44 5.76 -7.77
N ALA A 20 -11.43 5.80 -9.10
CA ALA A 20 -12.16 4.85 -9.92
C ALA A 20 -11.20 3.92 -10.63
N ILE A 21 -11.51 2.62 -10.62
CA ILE A 21 -10.69 1.60 -11.27
C ILE A 21 -11.57 0.77 -12.19
N ASN A 22 -11.29 0.85 -13.49
CA ASN A 22 -12.01 0.04 -14.47
C ASN A 22 -11.46 -1.40 -14.45
N LEU A 23 -12.18 -2.31 -13.81
CA LEU A 23 -11.87 -3.73 -13.82
C LEU A 23 -12.38 -4.43 -15.09
N PRO A 24 -11.75 -5.55 -15.53
CA PRO A 24 -12.21 -6.30 -16.68
C PRO A 24 -13.67 -6.77 -16.55
N ARG A 25 -14.48 -6.55 -17.59
CA ARG A 25 -15.89 -6.99 -17.63
C ARG A 25 -16.05 -8.52 -17.69
N THR A 26 -14.96 -9.24 -17.91
CA THR A 26 -14.91 -10.71 -17.97
C THR A 26 -14.86 -11.38 -16.60
N LEU A 27 -14.62 -10.61 -15.53
CA LEU A 27 -14.61 -11.12 -14.17
C LEU A 27 -16.00 -11.68 -13.81
N LYS A 28 -16.02 -12.84 -13.17
CA LYS A 28 -17.25 -13.43 -12.62
C LYS A 28 -17.47 -12.94 -11.19
N MET A 29 -16.39 -12.65 -10.47
CA MET A 29 -16.37 -12.12 -9.11
C MET A 29 -15.19 -11.16 -8.96
N VAL A 30 -15.29 -10.24 -7.98
CA VAL A 30 -14.17 -9.43 -7.50
C VAL A 30 -13.90 -9.84 -6.05
N LYS A 31 -12.71 -10.35 -5.77
CA LYS A 31 -12.24 -10.69 -4.43
C LYS A 31 -11.30 -9.61 -3.94
N LEU A 32 -11.70 -8.91 -2.89
CA LEU A 32 -10.89 -7.84 -2.31
C LEU A 32 -10.09 -8.36 -1.13
N LEU A 33 -8.77 -8.20 -1.22
CA LEU A 33 -7.85 -8.47 -0.13
C LEU A 33 -7.29 -7.14 0.39
N ILE A 34 -7.55 -6.84 1.65
CA ILE A 34 -7.01 -5.66 2.31
C ILE A 34 -5.84 -6.12 3.19
N LEU A 35 -4.64 -5.61 2.90
CA LEU A 35 -3.41 -5.93 3.62
C LEU A 35 -2.95 -4.71 4.40
N SER A 36 -2.53 -4.91 5.63
CA SER A 36 -2.00 -3.89 6.54
C SER A 36 -0.93 -4.53 7.42
N ASP A 37 -0.19 -3.71 8.17
CA ASP A 37 0.66 -4.17 9.27
C ASP A 37 1.67 -5.27 8.86
N LEU A 38 2.29 -5.11 7.67
CA LEU A 38 3.40 -5.98 7.30
C LEU A 38 4.61 -5.73 8.23
N HIS A 39 4.81 -4.48 8.64
CA HIS A 39 5.93 -4.06 9.51
C HIS A 39 7.28 -4.58 9.01
N LEU A 40 7.54 -4.45 7.71
CA LEU A 40 8.80 -4.89 7.14
C LEU A 40 9.96 -4.11 7.79
N GLY A 41 10.88 -4.82 8.42
CA GLY A 41 11.92 -4.22 9.24
C GLY A 41 11.92 -4.81 10.64
N ASN A 42 10.75 -5.19 11.15
CA ASN A 42 10.63 -5.90 12.41
C ASN A 42 11.24 -7.32 12.28
N PRO A 43 12.08 -7.79 13.23
CA PRO A 43 12.58 -9.17 13.25
C PRO A 43 11.47 -10.23 13.26
N SER A 44 10.30 -9.88 13.78
CA SER A 44 9.13 -10.77 13.83
C SER A 44 8.29 -10.76 12.56
N CYS A 45 8.60 -9.89 11.59
CA CYS A 45 7.89 -9.81 10.31
C CYS A 45 7.97 -11.15 9.56
N SER A 46 6.81 -11.77 9.34
CA SER A 46 6.75 -13.09 8.71
C SER A 46 6.74 -13.00 7.17
N LEU A 47 7.92 -12.77 6.59
CA LEU A 47 8.11 -12.75 5.13
C LEU A 47 7.67 -14.05 4.43
N LYS A 48 7.70 -15.18 5.13
CA LYS A 48 7.18 -16.45 4.61
C LYS A 48 5.68 -16.35 4.31
N HIS A 49 4.89 -15.90 5.27
CA HIS A 49 3.44 -15.80 5.10
C HIS A 49 3.09 -14.68 4.11
N PHE A 50 3.81 -13.55 4.14
CA PHE A 50 3.59 -12.50 3.16
C PHE A 50 3.84 -13.01 1.72
N ARG A 51 4.91 -13.77 1.48
CA ARG A 51 5.13 -14.41 0.17
C ARG A 51 4.02 -15.38 -0.21
N GLN A 52 3.46 -16.12 0.74
CA GLN A 52 2.30 -16.99 0.48
C GLN A 52 1.06 -16.19 0.09
N VAL A 53 0.85 -15.01 0.68
CA VAL A 53 -0.21 -14.08 0.29
C VAL A 53 0.00 -13.59 -1.15
N ILE A 54 1.24 -13.19 -1.51
CA ILE A 54 1.55 -12.81 -2.90
C ILE A 54 1.25 -13.96 -3.87
N GLN A 55 1.63 -15.20 -3.52
CA GLN A 55 1.30 -16.38 -4.33
C GLN A 55 -0.21 -16.64 -4.43
N TYR A 56 -0.95 -16.40 -3.35
CA TYR A 56 -2.41 -16.52 -3.35
C TYR A 56 -3.05 -15.52 -4.32
N VAL A 57 -2.63 -14.25 -4.28
CA VAL A 57 -3.09 -13.21 -5.23
C VAL A 57 -2.76 -13.61 -6.68
N LEU A 58 -1.55 -14.11 -6.93
CA LEU A 58 -1.15 -14.57 -8.27
C LEU A 58 -1.94 -15.78 -8.78
N SER A 59 -2.44 -16.63 -7.86
CA SER A 59 -3.13 -17.87 -8.22
C SER A 59 -4.54 -17.65 -8.78
N ASP A 60 -5.11 -16.46 -8.61
CA ASP A 60 -6.49 -16.16 -8.95
C ASP A 60 -6.64 -14.75 -9.55
N PRO A 61 -6.98 -14.64 -10.84
CA PRO A 61 -7.08 -13.35 -11.53
C PRO A 61 -8.26 -12.48 -11.06
N GLU A 62 -9.14 -13.01 -10.20
CA GLU A 62 -10.26 -12.26 -9.61
C GLU A 62 -9.86 -11.58 -8.29
N ILE A 63 -8.63 -11.77 -7.80
CA ILE A 63 -8.12 -11.15 -6.57
C ILE A 63 -7.47 -9.81 -6.87
N TYR A 64 -7.94 -8.80 -6.14
CA TYR A 64 -7.41 -7.45 -6.13
C TYR A 64 -7.05 -7.01 -4.73
N VAL A 65 -5.99 -6.23 -4.60
CA VAL A 65 -5.34 -5.93 -3.32
C VAL A 65 -5.37 -4.43 -3.03
N MET A 66 -5.68 -4.08 -1.80
CA MET A 66 -5.52 -2.73 -1.27
C MET A 66 -4.59 -2.77 -0.06
N PHE A 67 -3.66 -1.84 0.02
CA PHE A 67 -2.74 -1.74 1.15
C PHE A 67 -3.17 -0.61 2.08
N ASN A 68 -3.36 -0.93 3.36
CA ASN A 68 -3.94 -0.05 4.36
C ASN A 68 -2.90 0.33 5.44
N GLY A 69 -1.73 0.80 5.01
CA GLY A 69 -0.66 1.30 5.89
C GLY A 69 0.19 0.24 6.59
N ASP A 70 1.22 0.72 7.29
CA ASP A 70 2.17 -0.04 8.11
C ASP A 70 2.83 -1.21 7.35
N LEU A 71 3.19 -0.97 6.09
CA LEU A 71 3.97 -1.87 5.26
C LEU A 71 5.43 -1.95 5.71
N ALA A 72 5.98 -0.83 6.16
CA ALA A 72 7.36 -0.71 6.65
C ALA A 72 7.38 -0.39 8.16
N GLU A 73 8.33 -0.96 8.90
CA GLU A 73 8.44 -0.75 10.35
C GLU A 73 8.93 0.66 10.69
N CYS A 74 9.88 1.20 9.92
CA CYS A 74 10.30 2.60 9.97
C CYS A 74 10.66 3.14 11.37
N VAL A 75 11.27 2.31 12.22
CA VAL A 75 11.71 2.77 13.53
C VAL A 75 12.88 3.74 13.36
N THR A 76 12.79 4.87 14.05
CA THR A 76 13.79 5.93 14.08
C THR A 76 14.32 6.10 15.50
N LYS A 77 15.37 6.91 15.70
CA LYS A 77 15.91 7.19 17.04
C LYS A 77 14.89 7.82 17.99
N ASN A 78 13.88 8.49 17.44
CA ASN A 78 12.88 9.23 18.20
C ASN A 78 11.53 8.48 18.29
N SER A 79 11.39 7.30 17.66
CA SER A 79 10.16 6.52 17.71
C SER A 79 10.26 5.40 18.74
N LYS A 80 9.10 4.82 19.09
CA LYS A 80 9.05 3.56 19.84
C LYS A 80 9.60 2.43 18.97
N GLY A 81 10.32 1.48 19.56
CA GLY A 81 10.92 0.33 18.88
C GLY A 81 12.44 0.28 19.00
N ASP A 82 13.04 -0.86 18.64
CA ASP A 82 14.50 -1.04 18.65
C ASP A 82 15.09 -0.76 17.27
N ILE A 83 15.81 0.35 17.14
CA ILE A 83 16.46 0.74 15.88
C ILE A 83 17.60 -0.22 15.47
N TYR A 84 18.23 -0.90 16.43
CA TYR A 84 19.40 -1.75 16.19
C TYR A 84 19.04 -3.13 15.68
N GLU A 85 17.82 -3.61 15.97
CA GLU A 85 17.34 -4.91 15.51
C GLU A 85 16.63 -4.85 14.15
N GLN A 86 16.38 -3.64 13.61
CA GLN A 86 15.67 -3.50 12.36
C GLN A 86 16.41 -4.09 11.15
N TRP A 87 15.64 -4.73 10.29
CA TRP A 87 16.11 -5.09 8.96
C TRP A 87 16.18 -3.85 8.05
N GLY A 88 17.34 -3.19 8.05
CA GLY A 88 17.66 -2.11 7.13
C GLY A 88 16.99 -0.76 7.43
N SER A 89 17.42 0.27 6.69
CA SER A 89 16.84 1.62 6.79
C SER A 89 15.42 1.68 6.20
N PRO A 90 14.61 2.70 6.54
CA PRO A 90 13.30 2.93 5.93
C PRO A 90 13.34 2.90 4.39
N GLN A 91 14.36 3.50 3.80
CA GLN A 91 14.63 3.47 2.36
C GLN A 91 14.83 2.05 1.80
N LYS A 92 15.52 1.17 2.54
CA LYS A 92 15.74 -0.22 2.16
C LYS A 92 14.46 -1.05 2.32
N GLN A 93 13.69 -0.81 3.38
CA GLN A 93 12.38 -1.42 3.60
C GLN A 93 11.44 -1.08 2.43
N ARG A 94 11.31 0.21 2.09
CA ARG A 94 10.55 0.71 0.93
C ARG A 94 10.92 -0.01 -0.37
N ASN A 95 12.20 -0.03 -0.73
CA ASN A 95 12.67 -0.66 -1.97
C ASN A 95 12.39 -2.16 -2.00
N TYR A 96 12.44 -2.83 -0.84
CA TYR A 96 12.13 -4.25 -0.75
C TYR A 96 10.62 -4.52 -0.84
N ILE A 97 9.77 -3.65 -0.28
CA ILE A 97 8.32 -3.71 -0.46
C ILE A 97 7.98 -3.62 -1.94
N ILE A 98 8.50 -2.61 -2.65
CA ILE A 98 8.33 -2.47 -4.10
C ILE A 98 8.65 -3.79 -4.82
N LYS A 99 9.85 -4.33 -4.58
CA LYS A 99 10.28 -5.60 -5.20
C LYS A 99 9.35 -6.78 -4.88
N MET A 100 8.80 -6.86 -3.67
CA MET A 100 7.88 -7.94 -3.30
C MET A 100 6.50 -7.81 -3.97
N LEU A 101 6.08 -6.57 -4.26
CA LEU A 101 4.78 -6.27 -4.84
C LEU A 101 4.79 -6.29 -6.38
N GLU A 102 5.95 -6.15 -7.03
CA GLU A 102 6.14 -6.25 -8.48
C GLU A 102 5.32 -7.36 -9.16
N PRO A 103 5.30 -8.62 -8.67
CA PRO A 103 4.57 -9.69 -9.33
C PRO A 103 3.06 -9.47 -9.40
N ILE A 104 2.49 -8.71 -8.47
CA ILE A 104 1.05 -8.47 -8.36
C ILE A 104 0.64 -7.04 -8.73
N ALA A 105 1.52 -6.28 -9.41
CA ALA A 105 1.30 -4.87 -9.73
C ALA A 105 -0.07 -4.60 -10.39
N ASP A 106 -0.50 -5.47 -11.30
CA ASP A 106 -1.79 -5.37 -11.98
C ASP A 106 -3.00 -5.62 -11.06
N SER A 107 -2.82 -6.28 -9.92
CA SER A 107 -3.89 -6.52 -8.93
C SER A 107 -4.02 -5.39 -7.89
N ILE A 108 -3.09 -4.42 -7.86
CA ILE A 108 -3.05 -3.38 -6.82
C ILE A 108 -4.06 -2.27 -7.13
N LEU A 109 -5.01 -2.06 -6.21
CA LEU A 109 -6.04 -1.03 -6.28
C LEU A 109 -5.61 0.30 -5.66
N GLY A 110 -4.78 0.28 -4.63
CA GLY A 110 -4.36 1.52 -3.98
C GLY A 110 -3.67 1.31 -2.65
N PHE A 111 -3.17 2.42 -2.12
CA PHE A 111 -2.42 2.50 -0.88
C PHE A 111 -2.99 3.60 0.03
N THR A 112 -2.98 3.34 1.33
CA THR A 112 -3.06 4.35 2.39
C THR A 112 -1.80 4.25 3.25
N SER A 113 -1.52 5.30 4.02
CA SER A 113 -0.40 5.30 4.96
C SER A 113 -0.80 4.69 6.29
N GLY A 114 0.22 4.34 7.09
CA GLY A 114 0.08 3.98 8.49
C GLY A 114 1.00 4.82 9.35
N ASN A 115 0.83 4.75 10.66
CA ASN A 115 1.57 5.60 11.60
C ASN A 115 3.06 5.21 11.69
N HIS A 116 3.49 4.08 11.13
CA HIS A 116 4.90 3.74 11.03
C HIS A 116 5.59 4.51 9.90
N GLU A 117 4.99 4.57 8.71
CA GLU A 117 5.52 5.38 7.61
C GLU A 117 5.42 6.88 7.87
N ASP A 118 4.33 7.33 8.52
CA ASP A 118 4.12 8.73 8.87
C ASP A 118 5.26 9.28 9.77
N ARG A 119 5.94 8.43 10.55
CA ARG A 119 7.13 8.84 11.33
C ARG A 119 8.24 9.40 10.44
N ILE A 120 8.40 8.85 9.24
CA ILE A 120 9.42 9.30 8.28
C ILE A 120 8.98 10.61 7.66
N TYR A 121 7.69 10.75 7.38
CA TYR A 121 7.11 12.00 6.90
C TYR A 121 7.29 13.12 7.92
N ASP A 122 6.94 12.89 9.19
CA ASP A 122 7.06 13.87 10.26
C ASP A 122 8.52 14.27 10.52
N LEU A 123 9.45 13.32 10.40
CA LEU A 123 10.88 13.56 10.66
C LEU A 123 11.59 14.26 9.51
N ALA A 124 11.28 13.91 8.27
CA ALA A 124 12.09 14.26 7.10
C ALA A 124 11.29 14.84 5.91
N GLY A 125 9.96 14.91 6.01
CA GLY A 125 9.07 15.32 4.90
C GLY A 125 9.02 14.31 3.76
N ILE A 126 9.43 13.06 3.99
CA ILE A 126 9.48 12.00 2.96
C ILE A 126 8.35 11.00 3.22
N ASP A 127 7.45 10.86 2.25
CA ASP A 127 6.38 9.88 2.27
C ASP A 127 6.78 8.64 1.47
N ILE A 128 7.21 7.59 2.18
CA ILE A 128 7.66 6.36 1.55
C ILE A 128 6.50 5.53 0.97
N THR A 129 5.27 5.72 1.46
CA THR A 129 4.09 5.03 0.95
C THR A 129 3.65 5.65 -0.37
N GLU A 130 3.72 6.98 -0.49
CA GLU A 130 3.52 7.68 -1.75
C GLU A 130 4.52 7.23 -2.82
N ASP A 131 5.80 7.10 -2.46
CA ASP A 131 6.84 6.58 -3.35
C ASP A 131 6.51 5.15 -3.84
N ILE A 132 6.04 4.27 -2.96
CA ILE A 132 5.59 2.91 -3.31
C ILE A 132 4.40 2.97 -4.28
N ALA A 133 3.40 3.80 -3.97
CA ALA A 133 2.20 3.92 -4.80
C ALA A 133 2.51 4.47 -6.20
N LYS A 134 3.42 5.44 -6.31
CA LYS A 134 3.92 6.00 -7.57
C LYS A 134 4.53 4.92 -8.48
N GLU A 135 5.32 4.01 -7.91
CA GLU A 135 5.94 2.91 -8.66
C GLU A 135 4.89 2.02 -9.35
N PHE A 136 3.75 1.78 -8.69
CA PHE A 136 2.67 0.95 -9.23
C PHE A 136 1.58 1.73 -9.98
N ASN A 137 1.83 3.02 -10.22
CA ASN A 137 0.85 3.96 -10.76
C ASN A 137 -0.52 3.80 -10.06
N ALA A 138 -0.50 3.65 -8.74
CA ALA A 138 -1.66 3.32 -7.93
C ALA A 138 -2.17 4.57 -7.20
N PRO A 139 -3.51 4.70 -7.03
CA PRO A 139 -4.08 5.66 -6.09
C PRO A 139 -3.39 5.62 -4.73
N TYR A 140 -3.13 6.81 -4.18
CA TYR A 140 -2.63 6.99 -2.83
C TYR A 140 -3.40 8.09 -2.11
N ARG A 141 -3.79 7.81 -0.86
CA ARG A 141 -4.33 8.80 0.07
C ARG A 141 -4.05 8.35 1.50
N SER A 142 -3.25 9.11 2.24
CA SER A 142 -2.83 8.79 3.61
C SER A 142 -4.01 8.59 4.55
N GLU A 143 -5.00 9.50 4.52
CA GLU A 143 -6.14 9.54 5.45
C GLU A 143 -7.26 8.52 5.16
N GLY A 144 -7.06 7.63 4.20
CA GLY A 144 -8.07 6.65 3.77
C GLY A 144 -8.67 6.95 2.40
N MET A 145 -9.18 5.90 1.76
CA MET A 145 -9.51 5.94 0.34
C MET A 145 -10.91 5.37 0.08
N MET A 146 -11.65 6.07 -0.78
CA MET A 146 -12.92 5.62 -1.33
C MET A 146 -12.67 5.12 -2.76
N LEU A 147 -12.91 3.84 -2.99
CA LEU A 147 -12.78 3.18 -4.30
C LEU A 147 -14.16 2.97 -4.92
N LYS A 148 -14.26 3.24 -6.23
CA LYS A 148 -15.47 3.08 -7.04
C LYS A 148 -15.22 2.29 -8.32
#